data_AF-A0A9Q5ENN6-F1
#
_entry.id   AF-A0A9Q5ENN6-F1
#
_cell.length_a   1.000
_cell.length_b   1.000
_cell.length_c   1.000
_cell.angle_alpha   90.00
_cell.angle_beta   90.00
_cell.angle_gamma   90.00
#
_symmetry.space_group_name_H-M   'P 1'
#
loop_
_entity.id
_entity.type
_entity.pdbx_description
1 polymer ?
#
loop_
_entity_poly.entity_id
_entity_poly.type
_entity_poly.pdbx_seq_one_letter_code
_entity_poly.pdbx_strand_id
1 'polypeptide(L)'
;MNAPTALTELEQRLAAPGGAELRATLSQRLATLEQAARERLDSGLVPVAFQQCQAVAQAAAAAREVLAGMTLDSTARTAAPPSPFSRSTR
;
A
#
# COMPACT_ATOMS: atom_id res chain seq x y z
N MET A 1 -9.40 18.17 19.57
CA MET A 1 -8.68 16.92 19.87
C MET A 1 -7.91 16.52 18.63
N ASN A 2 -6.60 16.79 18.58
CA ASN A 2 -5.73 16.28 17.52
C ASN A 2 -5.27 14.89 17.96
N ALA A 3 -5.99 13.85 17.56
CA ALA A 3 -5.43 12.51 17.64
C ALA A 3 -4.25 12.48 16.66
N PRO A 4 -3.01 12.19 17.09
CA PRO A 4 -1.99 11.83 16.12
C PRO A 4 -2.59 10.71 15.29
N THR A 5 -2.52 10.80 13.96
CA THR A 5 -2.90 9.73 13.04
C THR A 5 -2.10 8.50 13.45
N ALA A 6 -2.66 7.70 14.35
CA ALA A 6 -2.07 6.47 14.79
C ALA A 6 -1.96 5.64 13.53
N LEU A 7 -0.73 5.35 13.12
CA LEU A 7 -0.43 4.40 12.04
C LEU A 7 -1.44 3.26 12.17
N THR A 8 -2.19 2.99 11.10
CA THR A 8 -3.11 1.86 11.09
C THR A 8 -2.35 0.60 11.51
N GLU A 9 -3.01 -0.37 12.13
CA GLU A 9 -2.33 -1.60 12.61
C GLU A 9 -1.49 -2.25 11.49
N LEU A 10 -1.95 -2.12 10.24
CA LEU A 10 -1.24 -2.55 9.04
C LEU A 10 0.08 -1.80 8.83
N GLU A 11 0.09 -0.46 8.94
CA GLU A 11 1.30 0.35 8.80
C GLU A 11 2.32 0.06 9.90
N GLN A 12 1.88 -0.16 11.14
CA GLN A 12 2.78 -0.55 12.24
C GLN A 12 3.44 -1.92 11.98
N ARG A 13 2.68 -2.88 11.42
CA ARG A 13 3.19 -4.20 11.04
C ARG A 13 4.11 -4.16 9.83
N LEU A 14 3.85 -3.27 8.87
CA LEU A 14 4.74 -3.01 7.73
C LEU A 14 6.03 -2.29 8.16
N ALA A 15 6.00 -1.50 9.24
CA ALA A 15 7.17 -0.83 9.80
C ALA A 15 8.05 -1.73 10.68
N ALA A 16 7.53 -2.88 11.11
CA ALA A 16 8.29 -3.86 11.89
C ALA A 16 9.37 -4.57 11.05
N PRO A 17 10.45 -5.07 11.68
CA PRO A 17 11.40 -5.97 11.00
C PRO A 17 10.67 -7.23 10.54
N GLY A 18 10.45 -7.35 9.22
CA GLY A 18 9.57 -8.36 8.60
C GLY A 18 8.45 -7.76 7.74
N GLY A 19 8.24 -6.45 7.80
CA GLY A 19 7.22 -5.76 7.02
C GLY A 19 7.42 -5.84 5.51
N ALA A 20 8.66 -5.96 5.02
CA ALA A 20 8.94 -6.20 3.61
C ALA A 20 8.42 -7.57 3.12
N GLU A 21 8.57 -8.61 3.95
CA GLU A 21 8.07 -9.96 3.64
C GLU A 21 6.54 -10.01 3.76
N LEU A 22 5.98 -9.33 4.75
CA LEU A 22 4.53 -9.16 4.88
C LEU A 22 3.94 -8.41 3.68
N ARG A 23 4.60 -7.33 3.22
CA ARG A 23 4.21 -6.58 2.02
C ARG A 23 4.27 -7.46 0.77
N ALA A 24 5.35 -8.22 0.60
CA ALA A 24 5.49 -9.16 -0.51
C ALA A 24 4.35 -10.20 -0.49
N THR A 25 4.07 -10.78 0.67
CA THR A 25 2.98 -11.75 0.87
C THR A 25 1.60 -11.15 0.54
N LEU A 26 1.34 -9.93 1.01
CA LEU A 26 0.09 -9.22 0.71
C LEU A 26 -0.04 -8.89 -0.77
N SER A 27 1.03 -8.42 -1.41
CA SER A 27 1.03 -8.15 -2.85
C SER A 27 0.78 -9.41 -3.67
N GLN A 28 1.38 -10.55 -3.29
CA GLN A 28 1.21 -11.83 -3.96
C GLN A 28 -0.24 -12.32 -3.84
N ARG A 29 -0.82 -12.23 -2.63
CA ARG A 29 -2.23 -12.60 -2.39
C ARG A 29 -3.19 -11.75 -3.23
N LEU A 30 -2.96 -10.45 -3.31
CA LEU A 30 -3.79 -9.55 -4.12
C LEU A 30 -3.64 -9.85 -5.62
N ALA A 31 -2.44 -10.18 -6.09
CA ALA A 31 -2.21 -10.59 -7.47
C ALA A 31 -2.94 -11.89 -7.82
N THR A 32 -2.85 -12.92 -6.96
CA THR A 32 -3.58 -14.18 -7.16
C THR A 32 -5.09 -13.96 -7.18
N LEU A 33 -5.62 -13.11 -6.30
CA LEU A 33 -7.04 -12.81 -6.23
C LEU A 33 -7.53 -12.05 -7.47
N GLU A 34 -6.73 -11.09 -7.97
CA GLU A 34 -7.01 -10.40 -9.23
C GLU A 34 -7.00 -11.36 -10.42
N GLN A 35 -6.02 -12.25 -10.49
CA GLN A 35 -5.89 -13.22 -11.58
C GLN A 35 -7.09 -14.18 -11.58
N ALA A 36 -7.45 -14.74 -10.44
CA ALA A 36 -8.62 -15.60 -10.30
C ALA A 36 -9.92 -14.89 -10.69
N ALA A 37 -10.06 -13.61 -10.34
CA ALA A 37 -11.20 -12.80 -10.79
C ALA A 37 -11.20 -12.61 -12.31
N ARG A 38 -10.03 -12.36 -12.94
CA ARG A 38 -9.90 -12.27 -14.41
C ARG A 38 -10.25 -13.57 -15.11
N GLU A 39 -9.75 -14.71 -14.65
CA GLU A 39 -10.04 -16.03 -15.22
C GLU A 39 -11.55 -16.33 -15.17
N ARG A 40 -12.21 -15.94 -14.08
CA ARG A 40 -13.65 -16.05 -13.95
C ARG A 40 -14.40 -15.11 -14.90
N LEU A 41 -13.92 -13.89 -15.12
CA LEU A 41 -14.50 -12.97 -16.12
C LEU A 41 -14.40 -13.55 -17.54
N ASP A 42 -13.27 -14.18 -17.87
CA ASP A 42 -13.02 -14.82 -19.17
C ASP A 42 -13.91 -16.05 -19.42
N SER A 43 -14.28 -16.75 -18.35
CA SER A 43 -15.13 -17.96 -18.39
C SER A 43 -16.60 -17.69 -18.78
N GLY A 44 -17.00 -16.45 -19.06
CA GLY A 44 -18.36 -16.13 -19.49
C GLY A 44 -19.39 -16.17 -18.37
N LEU A 45 -19.28 -15.23 -17.42
CA LEU A 45 -20.19 -15.11 -16.27
C LEU A 45 -21.51 -14.39 -16.60
N VAL A 46 -22.55 -14.71 -15.83
CA VAL A 46 -23.78 -13.91 -15.78
C VAL A 46 -23.50 -12.47 -15.33
N PRO A 47 -24.27 -11.46 -15.79
CA PRO A 47 -23.95 -10.04 -15.58
C PRO A 47 -23.68 -9.64 -14.13
N VAL A 48 -24.44 -10.19 -13.17
CA VAL A 48 -24.24 -9.96 -11.74
C VAL A 48 -22.88 -10.49 -11.25
N ALA A 49 -22.51 -11.70 -11.66
CA ALA A 49 -21.24 -12.31 -11.25
C ALA A 49 -20.05 -11.64 -11.95
N PHE A 50 -20.25 -11.13 -13.18
CA PHE A 50 -19.28 -10.31 -13.88
C PHE A 50 -19.00 -9.00 -13.12
N GLN A 51 -20.05 -8.27 -12.74
CA GLN A 51 -19.91 -7.02 -11.96
C GLN A 51 -19.21 -7.26 -10.62
N GLN A 52 -19.54 -8.36 -9.93
CA GLN A 52 -18.87 -8.76 -8.69
C GLN A 52 -17.38 -9.07 -8.91
N CYS A 53 -17.03 -9.87 -9.92
CA CYS A 53 -15.63 -10.19 -10.21
C CYS A 53 -14.84 -8.95 -10.65
N GLN A 54 -15.47 -8.03 -11.40
CA GLN A 54 -14.86 -6.76 -11.79
C GLN A 54 -14.60 -5.87 -10.57
N ALA A 55 -15.57 -5.74 -9.66
CA ALA A 55 -15.39 -4.98 -8.42
C ALA A 55 -14.27 -5.56 -7.54
N VAL A 56 -14.18 -6.89 -7.45
CA VAL A 56 -13.12 -7.58 -6.72
C VAL A 56 -11.74 -7.33 -7.35
N ALA A 57 -11.64 -7.42 -8.68
CA ALA A 57 -10.40 -7.13 -9.40
C ALA A 57 -9.96 -5.67 -9.22
N GLN A 58 -10.89 -4.72 -9.29
CA GLN A 58 -10.58 -3.30 -9.06
C GLN A 58 -10.18 -3.01 -7.62
N ALA A 59 -10.88 -3.58 -6.64
CA ALA A 59 -10.53 -3.43 -5.23
C ALA A 59 -9.13 -4.01 -4.94
N ALA A 60 -8.80 -5.16 -5.54
CA ALA A 60 -7.47 -5.75 -5.42
C ALA A 60 -6.38 -4.89 -6.04
N ALA A 61 -6.64 -4.32 -7.22
CA ALA A 61 -5.72 -3.39 -7.88
C ALA A 61 -5.49 -2.13 -7.03
N ALA A 62 -6.55 -1.49 -6.56
CA ALA A 62 -6.47 -0.32 -5.69
C ALA A 62 -5.71 -0.62 -4.39
N ALA A 63 -5.96 -1.78 -3.75
CA ALA A 63 -5.22 -2.20 -2.57
C ALA A 63 -3.71 -2.38 -2.84
N ARG A 64 -3.33 -2.90 -4.01
CA ARG A 64 -1.92 -2.99 -4.41
C ARG A 64 -1.31 -1.61 -4.66
N GLU A 65 -2.05 -0.67 -5.25
CA GLU A 65 -1.57 0.69 -5.44
C GLU A 65 -1.36 1.41 -4.11
N VAL A 66 -2.28 1.24 -3.16
CA VAL A 66 -2.13 1.77 -1.80
C VAL A 66 -0.92 1.14 -1.11
N LEU A 67 -0.75 -0.18 -1.20
CA LEU A 67 0.45 -0.85 -0.68
C LEU A 67 1.72 -0.36 -1.39
N ALA A 68 1.68 -0.13 -2.71
CA ALA A 68 2.80 0.37 -3.48
C ALA A 68 3.21 1.78 -3.03
N GLY A 69 2.22 2.66 -2.86
CA GLY A 69 2.35 4.05 -2.43
C GLY A 69 2.60 4.24 -0.94
N MET A 70 2.39 3.22 -0.10
CA MET A 70 2.93 3.18 1.27
C MET A 70 4.46 3.00 1.21
N THR A 71 5.19 4.00 0.72
CA THR A 71 6.56 4.22 1.15
C THR A 71 6.47 4.61 2.61
N LEU A 72 6.58 3.63 3.50
CA LEU A 72 6.86 3.89 4.90
C LEU A 72 8.02 4.88 4.91
N ASP A 73 7.74 6.03 5.47
CA ASP A 73 8.57 7.22 5.57
C ASP A 73 9.78 6.99 6.48
N SER A 74 10.43 5.83 6.35
CA SER A 74 11.69 5.46 6.98
C SER A 74 12.83 6.39 6.56
N THR A 75 12.64 7.19 5.50
CA THR A 75 13.62 8.17 5.04
C THR A 75 13.47 9.55 5.72
N ALA A 76 12.30 9.92 6.27
CA ALA A 76 12.15 11.24 6.90
C ALA A 76 12.89 11.39 8.24
N ARG A 77 13.44 10.31 8.80
CA ARG A 77 14.29 10.38 10.01
C ARG A 77 15.80 10.44 9.73
N THR A 78 16.21 10.40 8.46
CA THR A 78 17.63 10.53 8.03
C THR A 78 17.82 11.63 6.97
N ALA A 79 17.02 12.69 7.02
CA ALA A 79 17.29 13.89 6.25
C ALA A 79 16.87 15.14 7.03
N ALA A 80 17.39 15.29 8.25
CA ALA A 80 17.61 16.64 8.75
C ALA A 80 18.72 17.25 7.87
N PRO A 81 18.46 18.29 7.05
CA PRO A 81 19.54 18.97 6.37
C PRO A 81 20.50 19.52 7.43
N PRO A 82 21.84 19.39 7.26
CA PRO A 82 22.76 20.11 8.12
C PRO A 82 22.45 21.59 7.95
N SER A 83 21.89 22.22 8.98
CA SER A 83 21.58 23.65 8.97
C SER A 83 22.88 24.42 8.74
N PRO A 84 23.10 25.05 7.57
CA PRO A 84 24.26 25.90 7.34
C PRO A 84 23.85 27.33 7.65
N PHE A 85 23.31 27.58 8.85
CA PHE A 85 23.17 28.95 9.35
C PHE A 85 24.38 29.26 10.24
N SER A 86 25.54 29.31 9.59
CA SER A 86 26.70 30.05 10.06
C SER A 86 27.14 30.98 8.94
N ARG A 87 27.24 32.29 9.29
CA ARG A 87 27.64 33.46 8.48
C ARG A 87 26.48 34.10 7.69
N SER A 88 26.18 35.39 7.79
CA SER A 88 27.04 36.57 7.97
C SER A 88 26.26 37.82 8.44
N THR A 89 26.97 38.67 9.20
CA THR A 89 26.98 40.16 9.17
C THR A 89 25.71 40.95 9.55
N ARG A 90 25.73 41.59 10.73
CA ARG A 90 25.88 43.06 10.85
C ARG A 90 26.29 43.46 12.27
#